data_AF-A0A7C1Y6B7-F1
#
_entry.id   AF-A0A7C1Y6B7-F1
#
_cell.length_a   1.000
_cell.length_b   1.000
_cell.length_c   1.000
_cell.angle_alpha   90.00
_cell.angle_beta   90.00
_cell.angle_gamma   90.00
#
_symmetry.space_group_name_H-M   'P 1'
#
loop_
_entity.id
_entity.type
_entity.pdbx_description
1 polymer ?
#
loop_
_entity_poly.entity_id
_entity_poly.type
_entity_poly.pdbx_seq_one_letter_code
_entity_poly.pdbx_strand_id
1 'polypeptide(L)'
;MFGSAAENPPRADEPLQYRSESGIVGQICREPADSRSATVDPPVSTVGTRILAQESNNNNGRLILVSNRLPLNITKGRAGLRFHASVGGLATGLRCFCRSHQSRWIGWCGIAEDLLSESDRRQIQQKLAQQHCHPVFLNSEEMQNFYEGFCNATIWPLFHYFPLHTVYEKRYWASYKQVNERFCRAVTDVAEPGDSIWIHDYQLMLLPQLVRRELPDCNIGFFLHIPFPSFEIFRLLPWRRELLQGLLGADLLGFHTYDYVRHFLSSTTRLLGAEHSMGLLNIGERVLKVDAFPMGIDYDRYARAAESPDVKRHIDEIRRQVGDRRVIISVDRLDYTKGIIQRLEAFDLFLSENPHYKEKVTMILLAVPSRTGIRDYAQLRRQLEHLVGRINGEHGVIGWVPVWYLYRAVSFARLVALYTIADVALITPLRDGMNLVAKEFLAAKSDGRGVLILSEMAGAASELGEAIIVNANNKAEIVAAIKTALEMPPDEQITRNRLMQKRLARYNIERWASDFLQCLADTKDLQRQLAVRNLTPQARRQLVDEYRNASTRLLLLDYDGTLVGFVARPEWAGPDRQVLELLE
;
A
#
# COMPACT_ATOMS: atom_id res chain seq x y z
N MET A 1 62.77 -3.88 -2.08
CA MET A 1 64.15 -4.11 -2.59
C MET A 1 64.72 -5.24 -1.75
N PHE A 2 65.40 -6.21 -2.38
CA PHE A 2 65.53 -7.61 -1.90
C PHE A 2 64.18 -8.36 -1.84
N GLY A 3 64.05 -9.64 -2.24
CA GLY A 3 64.88 -10.40 -3.19
C GLY A 3 65.01 -11.90 -2.92
N SER A 4 64.23 -12.74 -3.62
CA SER A 4 64.45 -14.14 -4.09
C SER A 4 63.05 -14.73 -4.39
N ALA A 5 62.66 -15.26 -5.57
CA ALA A 5 63.28 -16.24 -6.48
C ALA A 5 63.36 -17.66 -5.85
N ALA A 6 62.88 -18.76 -6.46
CA ALA A 6 62.17 -19.00 -7.73
C ALA A 6 61.32 -20.31 -7.61
N GLU A 7 60.70 -20.99 -8.60
CA GLU A 7 60.67 -20.92 -10.09
C GLU A 7 59.36 -21.61 -10.62
N ASN A 8 59.27 -21.94 -11.93
CA ASN A 8 58.20 -22.69 -12.64
C ASN A 8 58.84 -23.39 -13.90
N PRO A 9 58.18 -24.01 -14.91
CA PRO A 9 56.77 -24.41 -15.19
C PRO A 9 56.69 -25.98 -15.33
N PRO A 10 55.98 -26.71 -16.26
CA PRO A 10 54.98 -26.40 -17.30
C PRO A 10 53.79 -27.40 -17.52
N ARG A 11 53.03 -27.11 -18.61
CA ARG A 11 52.17 -27.90 -19.56
C ARG A 11 52.14 -29.45 -19.46
N ALA A 12 51.07 -30.17 -19.88
CA ALA A 12 50.16 -29.90 -21.02
C ALA A 12 48.78 -30.62 -20.99
N ASP A 13 47.81 -30.02 -21.70
CA ASP A 13 46.78 -30.53 -22.64
C ASP A 13 45.90 -31.80 -22.43
N GLU A 14 44.60 -31.59 -22.77
CA GLU A 14 43.56 -32.50 -23.31
C GLU A 14 42.79 -33.55 -22.42
N PRO A 15 41.56 -33.96 -22.82
CA PRO A 15 40.55 -34.51 -21.89
C PRO A 15 40.13 -35.98 -22.14
N LEU A 16 39.39 -36.56 -21.18
CA LEU A 16 38.76 -37.88 -21.30
C LEU A 16 37.25 -37.78 -21.55
N GLN A 17 36.79 -38.38 -22.65
CA GLN A 17 35.37 -38.72 -22.87
C GLN A 17 35.07 -40.11 -22.30
N TYR A 18 33.83 -40.36 -21.84
CA TYR A 18 33.19 -41.66 -22.09
C TYR A 18 31.68 -41.54 -22.28
N ARG A 19 31.21 -42.29 -23.28
CA ARG A 19 29.92 -42.23 -23.98
C ARG A 19 28.67 -42.45 -23.12
N SER A 20 27.56 -41.87 -23.58
CA SER A 20 26.28 -42.58 -23.70
C SER A 20 25.83 -42.56 -25.17
N GLU A 21 25.19 -43.62 -25.65
CA GLU A 21 24.70 -43.79 -27.02
C GLU A 21 23.21 -44.18 -27.02
N SER A 22 22.56 -44.13 -28.20
CA SER A 22 21.10 -44.25 -28.46
C SER A 22 20.25 -43.05 -27.99
N GLY A 23 19.48 -42.35 -28.85
CA GLY A 23 19.52 -42.28 -30.31
C GLY A 23 18.28 -42.81 -31.04
N ILE A 24 17.34 -41.91 -31.36
CA ILE A 24 16.33 -42.04 -32.43
C ILE A 24 16.34 -40.71 -33.24
N VAL A 25 16.04 -40.78 -34.54
CA VAL A 25 16.35 -39.74 -35.54
C VAL A 25 15.12 -39.32 -36.35
N GLY A 26 15.03 -38.02 -36.69
CA GLY A 26 14.20 -37.50 -37.78
C GLY A 26 13.58 -36.14 -37.49
N GLN A 27 13.52 -35.18 -38.43
CA GLN A 27 14.19 -35.08 -39.73
C GLN A 27 14.24 -33.59 -40.16
N ILE A 28 15.26 -33.17 -40.92
CA ILE A 28 15.41 -31.78 -41.40
C ILE A 28 15.07 -31.69 -42.89
N CYS A 29 14.35 -30.66 -43.30
CA CYS A 29 14.32 -30.13 -44.67
C CYS A 29 14.43 -28.60 -44.64
N ARG A 30 15.02 -28.01 -45.70
CA ARG A 30 15.21 -26.56 -45.85
C ARG A 30 14.40 -26.04 -47.06
N GLU A 31 13.92 -24.81 -46.92
CA GLU A 31 13.96 -23.67 -47.89
C GLU A 31 14.16 -23.93 -49.40
N PRO A 32 13.50 -23.14 -50.27
CA PRO A 32 13.86 -21.72 -50.41
C PRO A 32 12.70 -20.72 -50.37
N ALA A 33 13.06 -19.43 -50.32
CA ALA A 33 12.14 -18.30 -50.24
C ALA A 33 11.84 -17.64 -51.59
N ASP A 34 10.71 -16.91 -51.66
CA ASP A 34 10.63 -15.64 -52.38
C ASP A 34 9.64 -14.69 -51.65
N SER A 35 9.49 -13.48 -52.16
CA SER A 35 9.17 -12.27 -51.42
C SER A 35 7.82 -11.64 -51.80
N ARG A 36 7.11 -11.10 -50.79
CA ARG A 36 6.32 -9.85 -50.87
C ARG A 36 5.74 -9.46 -49.51
N SER A 37 5.41 -8.18 -49.38
CA SER A 37 5.03 -7.51 -48.14
C SER A 37 3.52 -7.46 -47.89
N ALA A 38 3.11 -7.79 -46.67
CA ALA A 38 1.86 -7.29 -46.06
C ALA A 38 2.04 -7.22 -44.54
N THR A 39 1.76 -6.06 -43.94
CA THR A 39 1.70 -5.89 -42.48
C THR A 39 0.35 -6.38 -41.96
N VAL A 40 0.35 -7.32 -41.02
CA VAL A 40 -0.86 -7.84 -40.37
C VAL A 40 -0.62 -7.89 -38.86
N ASP A 41 -1.51 -7.28 -38.10
CA ASP A 41 -1.45 -7.27 -36.63
C ASP A 41 -1.67 -8.66 -36.02
N PRO A 42 -1.06 -8.98 -34.87
CA PRO A 42 -1.20 -10.29 -34.23
C PRO A 42 -2.65 -10.53 -33.76
N PRO A 43 -3.19 -11.76 -33.95
CA PRO A 43 -4.59 -12.04 -33.66
C PRO A 43 -4.88 -12.07 -32.15
N VAL A 44 -5.89 -11.30 -31.73
CA VAL A 44 -6.48 -11.42 -30.39
C VAL A 44 -7.22 -12.76 -30.29
N SER A 45 -6.72 -13.66 -29.45
CA SER A 45 -7.32 -14.98 -29.21
C SER A 45 -8.55 -14.88 -28.31
N THR A 46 -9.70 -14.54 -28.93
CA THR A 46 -11.00 -14.40 -28.25
C THR A 46 -11.56 -15.76 -27.82
N VAL A 47 -11.01 -16.34 -26.75
CA VAL A 47 -11.63 -17.47 -26.04
C VAL A 47 -12.88 -16.95 -25.34
N GLY A 48 -14.02 -17.13 -26.01
CA GLY A 48 -15.32 -16.60 -25.58
C GLY A 48 -15.89 -17.31 -24.36
N THR A 49 -15.37 -17.02 -23.17
CA THR A 49 -16.01 -17.41 -21.90
C THR A 49 -17.39 -16.77 -21.82
N ARG A 50 -18.44 -17.57 -22.05
CA ARG A 50 -19.83 -17.12 -21.83
C ARG A 50 -19.99 -16.73 -20.36
N ILE A 51 -20.10 -15.44 -20.09
CA ILE A 51 -20.53 -14.94 -18.79
C ILE A 51 -22.01 -15.31 -18.63
N LEU A 52 -22.25 -16.49 -18.09
CA LEU A 52 -23.52 -16.78 -17.41
C LEU A 52 -23.54 -15.87 -16.18
N ALA A 53 -24.39 -14.84 -16.22
CA ALA A 53 -24.69 -14.02 -15.07
C ALA A 53 -25.50 -14.87 -14.07
N GLN A 54 -24.81 -15.74 -13.33
CA GLN A 54 -25.34 -16.25 -12.08
C GLN A 54 -25.40 -15.05 -11.12
N GLU A 55 -26.59 -14.79 -10.58
CA GLU A 55 -26.77 -13.81 -9.51
C GLU A 55 -25.87 -14.23 -8.35
N SER A 56 -24.91 -13.38 -7.99
CA SER A 56 -23.92 -13.68 -6.95
C SER A 56 -24.66 -13.86 -5.62
N ASN A 57 -24.81 -15.13 -5.20
CA ASN A 57 -25.69 -15.51 -4.10
C ASN A 57 -25.26 -14.79 -2.81
N ASN A 58 -26.07 -13.81 -2.40
CA ASN A 58 -25.61 -12.67 -1.61
C ASN A 58 -25.55 -12.98 -0.10
N ASN A 59 -24.70 -13.94 0.25
CA ASN A 59 -24.54 -14.51 1.59
C ASN A 59 -23.12 -14.31 2.14
N ASN A 60 -22.49 -13.18 1.80
CA ASN A 60 -21.25 -12.74 2.43
C ASN A 60 -21.55 -12.18 3.83
N GLY A 61 -20.76 -12.58 4.83
CA GLY A 61 -20.79 -11.97 6.15
C GLY A 61 -20.30 -10.52 6.14
N ARG A 62 -20.36 -9.86 7.30
CA ARG A 62 -20.16 -8.42 7.40
C ARG A 62 -18.70 -8.07 7.22
N LEU A 63 -18.45 -6.85 6.76
CA LEU A 63 -17.10 -6.31 6.67
C LEU A 63 -16.67 -5.74 8.03
N ILE A 64 -15.57 -6.27 8.58
CA ILE A 64 -14.91 -5.75 9.78
C ILE A 64 -13.63 -5.05 9.34
N LEU A 65 -13.66 -3.72 9.31
CA LEU A 65 -12.48 -2.89 9.06
C LEU A 65 -11.65 -2.76 10.34
N VAL A 66 -10.35 -2.99 10.26
CA VAL A 66 -9.44 -2.84 11.39
C VAL A 66 -8.28 -1.91 11.02
N SER A 67 -8.18 -0.77 11.69
CA SER A 67 -7.09 0.18 11.46
C SER A 67 -6.65 0.85 12.74
N ASN A 68 -5.38 1.26 12.81
CA ASN A 68 -4.80 1.89 14.01
C ASN A 68 -5.64 3.03 14.59
N ARG A 69 -6.32 3.84 13.76
CA ARG A 69 -7.29 4.86 14.21
C ARG A 69 -8.68 4.59 13.66
N LEU A 70 -9.70 4.95 14.45
CA LEU A 70 -11.09 5.05 14.00
C LEU A 70 -11.30 6.25 13.06
N PRO A 71 -12.42 6.28 12.30
CA PRO A 71 -12.86 7.46 11.54
C PRO A 71 -13.27 8.66 12.42
N LEU A 72 -13.23 8.49 13.74
CA LEU A 72 -13.50 9.51 14.76
C LEU A 72 -12.29 9.68 15.69
N ASN A 73 -12.05 10.91 16.13
CA ASN A 73 -11.03 11.31 17.08
C ASN A 73 -11.69 12.02 18.28
N ILE A 74 -11.38 11.58 19.50
CA ILE A 74 -12.02 12.05 20.73
C ILE A 74 -11.05 12.95 21.50
N THR A 75 -11.53 14.10 21.97
CA THR A 75 -10.77 14.99 22.86
C THR A 75 -11.55 15.29 24.14
N LYS A 76 -10.85 15.35 25.28
CA LYS A 76 -11.44 15.64 26.59
C LYS A 76 -11.12 17.09 26.98
N GLY A 77 -12.13 17.92 27.12
CA GLY A 77 -12.01 19.32 27.54
C GLY A 77 -12.70 19.58 28.88
N ARG A 78 -12.61 20.83 29.38
CA ARG A 78 -13.29 21.27 30.62
C ARG A 78 -14.82 21.06 30.60
N ALA A 79 -15.42 20.95 29.42
CA ALA A 79 -16.85 20.69 29.20
C ALA A 79 -17.14 19.24 28.75
N GLY A 80 -16.27 18.28 29.09
CA GLY A 80 -16.42 16.87 28.76
C GLY A 80 -15.85 16.46 27.39
N LEU A 81 -16.32 15.31 26.90
CA LEU A 81 -15.82 14.66 25.68
C LEU A 81 -16.38 15.28 24.40
N ARG A 82 -15.49 15.62 23.45
CA ARG A 82 -15.81 16.12 22.11
C ARG A 82 -15.37 15.11 21.06
N PHE A 83 -16.21 14.93 20.04
CA PHE A 83 -16.01 13.96 18.97
C PHE A 83 -15.79 14.73 17.67
N HIS A 84 -14.71 14.43 16.95
CA HIS A 84 -14.33 15.05 15.70
C HIS A 84 -14.08 13.98 14.63
N ALA A 85 -14.26 14.30 13.35
CA ALA A 85 -13.86 13.39 12.28
C ALA A 85 -12.33 13.25 12.22
N SER A 86 -11.84 12.03 12.04
CA SER A 86 -10.41 11.76 11.83
C SER A 86 -9.95 12.29 10.47
N VAL A 87 -8.83 13.00 10.44
CA VAL A 87 -8.22 13.51 9.20
C VAL A 87 -7.32 12.43 8.60
N GLY A 88 -7.71 11.87 7.45
CA GLY A 88 -6.93 10.89 6.70
C GLY A 88 -7.71 10.23 5.56
N GLY A 89 -7.01 9.85 4.47
CA GLY A 89 -7.64 9.36 3.23
C GLY A 89 -8.56 8.14 3.43
N LEU A 90 -8.06 7.11 4.14
CA LEU A 90 -8.78 5.87 4.41
C LEU A 90 -10.16 6.10 5.06
N ALA A 91 -10.17 6.78 6.22
CA ALA A 91 -11.39 7.14 6.94
C ALA A 91 -12.31 8.10 6.16
N THR A 92 -11.74 8.93 5.27
CA THR A 92 -12.50 9.92 4.50
C THR A 92 -13.25 9.28 3.33
N GLY A 93 -12.61 8.37 2.59
CA GLY A 93 -13.18 7.75 1.39
C GLY A 93 -13.97 6.47 1.65
N LEU A 94 -13.54 5.58 2.57
CA LEU A 94 -14.31 4.36 2.87
C LEU A 94 -15.67 4.65 3.54
N ARG A 95 -15.89 5.86 4.08
CA ARG A 95 -17.11 6.22 4.80
C ARG A 95 -18.42 6.01 4.01
N CYS A 96 -18.39 6.10 2.68
CA CYS A 96 -19.54 5.76 1.84
C CYS A 96 -19.69 4.23 1.72
N PHE A 97 -18.60 3.54 1.40
CA PHE A 97 -18.51 2.08 1.28
C PHE A 97 -18.93 1.31 2.55
N CYS A 98 -18.55 1.79 3.75
CA CYS A 98 -18.92 1.17 5.02
C CYS A 98 -20.44 1.17 5.27
N ARG A 99 -21.16 2.16 4.72
CA ARG A 99 -22.61 2.30 4.91
C ARG A 99 -23.40 1.31 4.07
N SER A 100 -22.89 0.89 2.92
CA SER A 100 -23.55 -0.14 2.08
C SER A 100 -23.26 -1.57 2.56
N HIS A 101 -22.13 -1.81 3.23
CA HIS A 101 -21.68 -3.16 3.63
C HIS A 101 -21.87 -3.48 5.13
N GLN A 102 -22.82 -2.82 5.80
CA GLN A 102 -23.12 -2.95 7.24
C GLN A 102 -21.88 -2.99 8.16
N SER A 103 -20.84 -2.22 7.81
CA SER A 103 -19.48 -2.53 8.27
C SER A 103 -19.22 -2.12 9.71
N ARG A 104 -18.53 -2.97 10.47
CA ARG A 104 -17.98 -2.65 11.80
C ARG A 104 -16.56 -2.09 11.64
N TRP A 105 -16.15 -1.13 12.46
CA TRP A 105 -14.80 -0.53 12.41
C TRP A 105 -14.12 -0.61 13.78
N ILE A 106 -12.99 -1.33 13.86
CA ILE A 106 -12.17 -1.47 15.08
C ILE A 106 -10.93 -0.56 14.97
N GLY A 107 -10.61 0.19 16.04
CA GLY A 107 -9.42 1.05 16.08
C GLY A 107 -9.28 1.91 17.34
N TRP A 108 -8.14 2.59 17.49
CA TRP A 108 -7.95 3.54 18.60
C TRP A 108 -8.75 4.83 18.40
N CYS A 109 -9.33 5.34 19.48
CA CYS A 109 -10.26 6.48 19.47
C CYS A 109 -9.59 7.87 19.62
N GLY A 110 -8.26 7.94 19.68
CA GLY A 110 -7.50 9.20 19.66
C GLY A 110 -7.15 9.81 21.03
N ILE A 111 -7.59 9.19 22.12
CA ILE A 111 -7.29 9.59 23.50
C ILE A 111 -6.72 8.41 24.30
N ALA A 112 -5.79 8.68 25.22
CA ALA A 112 -5.13 7.67 26.03
C ALA A 112 -6.03 7.13 27.16
N GLU A 113 -5.94 5.83 27.42
CA GLU A 113 -6.77 5.07 28.36
C GLU A 113 -6.72 5.60 29.81
N ASP A 114 -5.54 6.02 30.24
CA ASP A 114 -5.22 6.62 31.55
C ASP A 114 -5.83 8.02 31.77
N LEU A 115 -6.26 8.70 30.70
CA LEU A 115 -6.93 10.00 30.79
C LEU A 115 -8.46 9.90 30.90
N LEU A 116 -9.01 8.68 30.89
CA LEU A 116 -10.44 8.38 30.87
C LEU A 116 -10.90 7.70 32.17
N SER A 117 -11.94 8.26 32.80
CA SER A 117 -12.66 7.53 33.85
C SER A 117 -13.41 6.33 33.27
N GLU A 118 -13.85 5.41 34.13
CA GLU A 118 -14.69 4.30 33.68
C GLU A 118 -16.02 4.79 33.06
N SER A 119 -16.58 5.89 33.59
CA SER A 119 -17.76 6.55 33.02
C SER A 119 -17.50 7.18 31.64
N ASP A 120 -16.32 7.78 31.41
CA ASP A 120 -15.92 8.25 30.08
C ASP A 120 -15.85 7.07 29.09
N ARG A 121 -15.20 5.97 29.48
CA ARG A 121 -15.03 4.77 28.63
C ARG A 121 -16.38 4.18 28.21
N ARG A 122 -17.30 4.00 29.17
CA ARG A 122 -18.68 3.53 28.90
C ARG A 122 -19.43 4.49 27.95
N GLN A 123 -19.31 5.81 28.14
CA GLN A 123 -19.93 6.80 27.23
C GLN A 123 -19.32 6.76 25.82
N ILE A 124 -18.00 6.56 25.71
CA ILE A 124 -17.28 6.41 24.43
C ILE A 124 -17.76 5.16 23.70
N GLN A 125 -17.80 4.00 24.39
CA GLN A 125 -18.27 2.74 23.81
C GLN A 125 -19.72 2.85 23.31
N GLN A 126 -20.63 3.43 24.10
CA GLN A 126 -22.03 3.64 23.68
C GLN A 126 -22.15 4.53 22.44
N LYS A 127 -21.44 5.66 22.38
CA LYS A 127 -21.49 6.58 21.23
C LYS A 127 -20.81 6.03 19.97
N LEU A 128 -19.79 5.19 20.12
CA LEU A 128 -19.11 4.55 19.00
C LEU A 128 -19.91 3.36 18.45
N ALA A 129 -20.56 2.56 19.32
CA ALA A 129 -21.44 1.46 18.91
C ALA A 129 -22.62 1.95 18.05
N GLN A 130 -23.17 3.14 18.32
CA GLN A 130 -24.17 3.83 17.49
C GLN A 130 -23.68 4.17 16.06
N GLN A 131 -22.38 4.05 15.79
CA GLN A 131 -21.75 4.24 14.47
C GLN A 131 -20.97 2.99 14.03
N HIS A 132 -21.31 1.82 14.59
CA HIS A 132 -20.65 0.52 14.36
C HIS A 132 -19.13 0.56 14.59
N CYS A 133 -18.65 1.47 15.43
CA CYS A 133 -17.25 1.64 15.78
C CYS A 133 -16.94 0.99 17.14
N HIS A 134 -15.83 0.28 17.22
CA HIS A 134 -15.39 -0.48 18.39
C HIS A 134 -14.01 0.06 18.84
N PRO A 135 -13.92 0.75 20.00
CA PRO A 135 -12.68 1.38 20.45
C PRO A 135 -11.69 0.36 21.02
N VAL A 136 -10.48 0.34 20.48
CA VAL A 136 -9.30 -0.21 21.17
C VAL A 136 -8.77 0.89 22.08
N PHE A 137 -8.78 0.66 23.39
CA PHE A 137 -8.14 1.56 24.35
C PHE A 137 -6.65 1.22 24.46
N LEU A 138 -5.81 2.26 24.47
CA LEU A 138 -4.34 2.21 24.58
C LEU A 138 -3.91 3.26 25.59
N ASN A 139 -2.99 2.94 26.49
CA ASN A 139 -2.47 3.89 27.47
C ASN A 139 -1.36 4.79 26.89
N SER A 140 -0.95 5.82 27.63
CA SER A 140 0.08 6.79 27.21
C SER A 140 1.45 6.15 26.93
N GLU A 141 1.83 5.10 27.67
CA GLU A 141 3.10 4.37 27.45
C GLU A 141 3.04 3.51 26.17
N GLU A 142 1.92 2.83 25.92
CA GLU A 142 1.68 2.10 24.68
C GLU A 142 1.66 3.06 23.49
N MET A 143 1.00 4.22 23.61
CA MET A 143 1.03 5.26 22.58
C MET A 143 2.46 5.76 22.28
N GLN A 144 3.32 5.89 23.30
CA GLN A 144 4.72 6.27 23.12
C GLN A 144 5.55 5.15 22.49
N ASN A 145 5.50 3.92 23.02
CA ASN A 145 6.37 2.82 22.60
C ASN A 145 5.92 2.13 21.30
N PHE A 146 4.61 1.93 21.09
CA PHE A 146 4.06 1.32 19.87
C PHE A 146 3.88 2.35 18.74
N TYR A 147 3.19 3.47 18.99
CA TYR A 147 2.85 4.40 17.90
C TYR A 147 3.97 5.39 17.59
N GLU A 148 4.50 6.13 18.56
CA GLU A 148 5.64 7.04 18.30
C GLU A 148 6.95 6.27 18.08
N GLY A 149 7.19 5.22 18.87
CA GLY A 149 8.31 4.29 18.75
C GLY A 149 8.21 3.36 17.53
N PHE A 150 7.72 2.13 17.69
CA PHE A 150 7.87 1.09 16.66
C PHE A 150 7.27 1.49 15.31
N CYS A 151 6.06 2.05 15.31
CA CYS A 151 5.39 2.45 14.07
C CYS A 151 6.14 3.61 13.39
N ASN A 152 6.39 4.71 14.09
CA ASN A 152 6.81 5.97 13.46
C ASN A 152 8.31 6.28 13.53
N ALA A 153 9.07 5.58 14.38
CA ALA A 153 10.54 5.66 14.48
C ALA A 153 11.25 4.35 14.06
N THR A 154 10.56 3.21 13.92
CA THR A 154 11.14 1.98 13.33
C THR A 154 10.59 1.70 11.92
N ILE A 155 9.30 1.37 11.77
CA ILE A 155 8.75 0.93 10.48
C ILE A 155 8.73 2.08 9.46
N TRP A 156 8.13 3.23 9.81
CA TRP A 156 7.96 4.36 8.90
C TRP A 156 9.25 4.82 8.20
N PRO A 157 10.35 5.16 8.91
CA PRO A 157 11.60 5.55 8.27
C PRO A 157 12.15 4.44 7.37
N LEU A 158 12.21 3.20 7.86
CA LEU A 158 12.81 2.09 7.12
C LEU A 158 12.06 1.78 5.82
N PHE A 159 10.74 1.72 5.87
CA PHE A 159 9.90 1.41 4.70
C PHE A 159 9.91 2.53 3.65
N HIS A 160 10.15 3.77 4.06
CA HIS A 160 10.37 4.91 3.16
C HIS A 160 11.84 5.12 2.75
N TYR A 161 12.73 4.14 3.01
CA TYR A 161 14.15 4.16 2.63
C TYR A 161 15.01 5.19 3.38
N PHE A 162 14.66 5.50 4.63
CA PHE A 162 15.40 6.39 5.55
C PHE A 162 16.05 5.61 6.72
N PRO A 163 17.02 4.69 6.48
CA PRO A 163 17.62 3.86 7.53
C PRO A 163 18.33 4.69 8.62
N LEU A 164 18.87 5.88 8.29
CA LEU A 164 19.50 6.79 9.24
C LEU A 164 18.52 7.39 10.29
N HIS A 165 17.22 7.36 10.00
CA HIS A 165 16.15 7.78 10.90
C HIS A 165 15.50 6.59 11.65
N THR A 166 16.02 5.36 11.46
CA THR A 166 15.41 4.15 12.01
C THR A 166 16.00 3.78 13.37
N VAL A 167 15.15 3.72 14.39
CA VAL A 167 15.49 3.35 15.77
C VAL A 167 15.09 1.90 16.03
N TYR A 168 16.03 1.07 16.50
CA TYR A 168 15.81 -0.35 16.80
C TYR A 168 15.80 -0.61 18.31
N GLU A 169 14.60 -0.66 18.91
CA GLU A 169 14.39 -0.72 20.35
C GLU A 169 13.55 -1.93 20.78
N LYS A 170 14.06 -2.76 21.70
CA LYS A 170 13.36 -3.99 22.16
C LYS A 170 12.04 -3.67 22.87
N ARG A 171 11.97 -2.55 23.59
CA ARG A 171 10.75 -2.05 24.25
C ARG A 171 9.65 -1.66 23.26
N TYR A 172 10.04 -1.05 22.13
CA TYR A 172 9.10 -0.68 21.07
C TYR A 172 8.51 -1.95 20.42
N TRP A 173 9.32 -2.98 20.19
CA TRP A 173 8.83 -4.28 19.70
C TRP A 173 7.90 -4.98 20.69
N ALA A 174 8.24 -4.99 21.98
CA ALA A 174 7.39 -5.59 23.02
C ALA A 174 5.99 -4.94 23.05
N SER A 175 5.94 -3.60 23.05
CA SER A 175 4.69 -2.85 22.98
C SER A 175 3.95 -3.09 21.65
N TYR A 176 4.65 -3.19 20.51
CA TYR A 176 4.03 -3.47 19.22
C TYR A 176 3.30 -4.82 19.18
N LYS A 177 3.88 -5.87 19.77
CA LYS A 177 3.18 -7.16 19.95
C LYS A 177 1.97 -7.01 20.88
N GLN A 178 2.15 -6.44 22.07
CA GLN A 178 1.09 -6.25 23.07
C GLN A 178 -0.11 -5.48 22.51
N VAL A 179 0.12 -4.45 21.69
CA VAL A 179 -0.96 -3.70 21.03
C VAL A 179 -1.60 -4.52 19.90
N ASN A 180 -0.84 -5.24 19.08
CA ASN A 180 -1.42 -6.16 18.09
C ASN A 180 -2.26 -7.27 18.76
N GLU A 181 -1.89 -7.73 19.96
CA GLU A 181 -2.69 -8.65 20.79
C GLU A 181 -3.95 -7.99 21.38
N ARG A 182 -3.91 -6.71 21.80
CA ARG A 182 -5.13 -5.95 22.15
C ARG A 182 -6.09 -5.84 20.96
N PHE A 183 -5.57 -5.54 19.77
CA PHE A 183 -6.35 -5.49 18.54
C PHE A 183 -6.92 -6.87 18.18
N CYS A 184 -6.18 -7.96 18.40
CA CYS A 184 -6.68 -9.33 18.18
C CYS A 184 -7.90 -9.62 19.05
N ARG A 185 -7.84 -9.33 20.35
CA ARG A 185 -8.98 -9.48 21.27
C ARG A 185 -10.19 -8.65 20.80
N ALA A 186 -9.97 -7.38 20.47
CA ALA A 186 -11.04 -6.52 19.96
C ALA A 186 -11.65 -6.97 18.61
N VAL A 187 -10.96 -7.83 17.84
CA VAL A 187 -11.51 -8.50 16.65
C VAL A 187 -12.27 -9.76 17.03
N THR A 188 -11.75 -10.62 17.91
CA THR A 188 -12.43 -11.84 18.36
C THR A 188 -13.72 -11.55 19.14
N ASP A 189 -13.77 -10.43 19.87
CA ASP A 189 -14.96 -9.97 20.60
C ASP A 189 -16.11 -9.50 19.67
N VAL A 190 -15.85 -9.37 18.36
CA VAL A 190 -16.71 -8.67 17.39
C VAL A 190 -16.99 -9.47 16.11
N ALA A 191 -16.12 -10.43 15.76
CA ALA A 191 -16.24 -11.25 14.56
C ALA A 191 -17.17 -12.46 14.77
N GLU A 192 -18.06 -12.68 13.81
CA GLU A 192 -18.96 -13.84 13.74
C GLU A 192 -18.59 -14.71 12.52
N PRO A 193 -18.89 -16.03 12.51
CA PRO A 193 -18.53 -16.92 11.40
C PRO A 193 -19.05 -16.42 10.05
N GLY A 194 -18.16 -16.31 9.06
CA GLY A 194 -18.46 -15.79 7.72
C GLY A 194 -18.18 -14.29 7.53
N ASP A 195 -17.91 -13.52 8.60
CA ASP A 195 -17.44 -12.14 8.47
C ASP A 195 -16.08 -12.07 7.73
N SER A 196 -15.87 -10.95 7.03
CA SER A 196 -14.63 -10.64 6.33
C SER A 196 -13.87 -9.53 7.04
N ILE A 197 -12.67 -9.85 7.51
CA ILE A 197 -11.84 -8.99 8.36
C ILE A 197 -10.79 -8.33 7.47
N TRP A 198 -10.89 -7.02 7.26
CA TRP A 198 -9.96 -6.25 6.45
C TRP A 198 -9.08 -5.37 7.34
N ILE A 199 -7.84 -5.80 7.50
CA ILE A 199 -6.82 -5.15 8.33
C ILE A 199 -6.04 -4.14 7.48
N HIS A 200 -5.77 -2.97 8.04
CA HIS A 200 -5.07 -1.90 7.36
C HIS A 200 -3.78 -1.48 8.06
N ASP A 201 -2.76 -1.34 7.22
CA ASP A 201 -1.56 -0.55 7.40
C ASP A 201 -0.51 -1.07 8.40
N TYR A 202 0.69 -0.48 8.31
CA TYR A 202 1.93 -0.96 8.92
C TYR A 202 1.92 -1.06 10.46
N GLN A 203 0.90 -0.53 11.14
CA GLN A 203 0.80 -0.65 12.60
C GLN A 203 0.25 -2.02 13.03
N LEU A 204 -0.42 -2.75 12.14
CA LEU A 204 -1.15 -3.98 12.45
C LEU A 204 -0.61 -5.21 11.69
N MET A 205 0.69 -5.24 11.37
CA MET A 205 1.28 -6.29 10.52
C MET A 205 1.34 -7.68 11.17
N LEU A 206 1.21 -7.78 12.50
CA LEU A 206 1.13 -9.08 13.21
C LEU A 206 -0.31 -9.59 13.31
N LEU A 207 -1.29 -8.69 13.22
CA LEU A 207 -2.69 -8.99 13.46
C LEU A 207 -3.27 -10.11 12.58
N PRO A 208 -2.95 -10.25 11.26
CA PRO A 208 -3.52 -11.32 10.45
C PRO A 208 -3.21 -12.72 11.01
N GLN A 209 -1.96 -12.97 11.42
CA GLN A 209 -1.55 -14.26 11.99
C GLN A 209 -1.98 -14.45 13.45
N LEU A 210 -2.26 -13.38 14.19
CA LEU A 210 -2.88 -13.49 15.52
C LEU A 210 -4.36 -13.89 15.37
N VAL A 211 -5.13 -13.15 14.58
CA VAL A 211 -6.56 -13.43 14.33
C VAL A 211 -6.75 -14.82 13.74
N ARG A 212 -5.88 -15.26 12.81
CA ARG A 212 -5.90 -16.61 12.23
C ARG A 212 -5.75 -17.75 13.26
N ARG A 213 -5.15 -17.52 14.43
CA ARG A 213 -4.98 -18.55 15.48
C ARG A 213 -6.24 -18.73 16.30
N GLU A 214 -6.91 -17.64 16.63
CA GLU A 214 -8.17 -17.65 17.38
C GLU A 214 -9.37 -18.00 16.49
N LEU A 215 -9.31 -17.61 15.20
CA LEU A 215 -10.36 -17.82 14.19
C LEU A 215 -9.75 -18.46 12.92
N PRO A 216 -9.55 -19.79 12.89
CA PRO A 216 -8.91 -20.48 11.75
C PRO A 216 -9.58 -20.23 10.40
N ASP A 217 -10.92 -20.22 10.36
CA ASP A 217 -11.70 -20.23 9.11
C ASP A 217 -12.03 -18.84 8.53
N CYS A 218 -11.77 -17.75 9.27
CA CYS A 218 -12.24 -16.42 8.86
C CYS A 218 -11.60 -15.91 7.56
N ASN A 219 -12.25 -14.96 6.88
CA ASN A 219 -11.71 -14.34 5.67
C ASN A 219 -10.85 -13.14 6.08
N ILE A 220 -9.53 -13.18 5.86
CA ILE A 220 -8.63 -12.08 6.25
C ILE A 220 -8.01 -11.41 5.03
N GLY A 221 -8.35 -10.15 4.80
CA GLY A 221 -7.58 -9.26 3.93
C GLY A 221 -6.63 -8.38 4.75
N PHE A 222 -5.42 -8.12 4.25
CA PHE A 222 -4.55 -7.04 4.77
C PHE A 222 -4.10 -6.12 3.63
N PHE A 223 -4.08 -4.80 3.88
CA PHE A 223 -3.62 -3.82 2.90
C PHE A 223 -2.57 -2.84 3.49
N LEU A 224 -1.42 -2.69 2.83
CA LEU A 224 -0.36 -1.76 3.23
C LEU A 224 -0.47 -0.42 2.48
N HIS A 225 -0.62 0.70 3.21
CA HIS A 225 -0.76 2.04 2.62
C HIS A 225 0.55 2.82 2.48
N ILE A 226 1.66 2.21 2.88
CA ILE A 226 3.03 2.72 2.73
C ILE A 226 3.82 1.84 1.74
N PRO A 227 4.95 2.31 1.19
CA PRO A 227 5.80 1.47 0.34
C PRO A 227 6.24 0.21 1.10
N PHE A 228 6.27 -0.95 0.43
CA PHE A 228 7.06 -2.07 0.93
C PHE A 228 8.51 -1.91 0.42
N PRO A 229 9.52 -1.89 1.30
CA PRO A 229 10.90 -1.66 0.89
C PRO A 229 11.54 -2.89 0.25
N SER A 230 12.53 -2.68 -0.62
CA SER A 230 13.32 -3.76 -1.19
C SER A 230 14.03 -4.58 -0.11
N PHE A 231 14.28 -5.86 -0.38
CA PHE A 231 14.88 -6.80 0.58
C PHE A 231 16.16 -6.27 1.26
N GLU A 232 17.01 -5.53 0.54
CA GLU A 232 18.25 -4.97 1.10
C GLU A 232 18.01 -3.93 2.21
N ILE A 233 16.89 -3.22 2.17
CA ILE A 233 16.45 -2.31 3.23
C ILE A 233 15.62 -3.07 4.28
N PHE A 234 14.70 -3.96 3.85
CA PHE A 234 13.87 -4.74 4.76
C PHE A 234 14.70 -5.66 5.70
N ARG A 235 15.83 -6.21 5.22
CA ARG A 235 16.69 -7.10 6.02
C ARG A 235 17.41 -6.41 7.19
N LEU A 236 17.43 -5.08 7.22
CA LEU A 236 17.99 -4.30 8.34
C LEU A 236 17.12 -4.42 9.60
N LEU A 237 15.82 -4.69 9.46
CA LEU A 237 14.93 -4.85 10.60
C LEU A 237 15.25 -6.15 11.38
N PRO A 238 15.46 -6.09 12.71
CA PRO A 238 15.69 -7.29 13.52
C PRO A 238 14.53 -8.28 13.43
N TRP A 239 13.30 -7.79 13.59
CA TRP A 239 12.04 -8.56 13.69
C TRP A 239 11.39 -8.87 12.33
N ARG A 240 12.20 -8.93 11.27
CA ARG A 240 11.76 -9.10 9.88
C ARG A 240 11.06 -10.43 9.61
N ARG A 241 11.42 -11.51 10.31
CA ARG A 241 10.78 -12.82 10.13
C ARG A 241 9.38 -12.80 10.73
N GLU A 242 9.27 -12.24 11.93
CA GLU A 242 8.03 -12.15 12.71
C GLU A 242 7.01 -11.24 12.02
N LEU A 243 7.42 -10.09 11.45
CA LEU A 243 6.51 -9.25 10.67
C LEU A 243 6.00 -9.94 9.40
N LEU A 244 6.86 -10.67 8.67
CA LEU A 244 6.40 -11.42 7.49
C LEU A 244 5.47 -12.56 7.89
N GLN A 245 5.80 -13.35 8.92
CA GLN A 245 4.91 -14.37 9.48
C GLN A 245 3.58 -13.78 9.94
N GLY A 246 3.59 -12.57 10.51
CA GLY A 246 2.41 -11.78 10.84
C GLY A 246 1.48 -11.55 9.64
N LEU A 247 2.03 -11.11 8.52
CA LEU A 247 1.30 -10.85 7.28
C LEU A 247 0.82 -12.14 6.59
N LEU A 248 1.61 -13.21 6.61
CA LEU A 248 1.26 -14.49 5.98
C LEU A 248 -0.03 -15.11 6.55
N GLY A 249 -0.51 -14.71 7.73
CA GLY A 249 -1.80 -15.14 8.29
C GLY A 249 -3.04 -14.70 7.52
N ALA A 250 -2.91 -13.71 6.62
CA ALA A 250 -3.97 -13.27 5.73
C ALA A 250 -4.35 -14.35 4.69
N ASP A 251 -5.45 -14.13 3.98
CA ASP A 251 -5.81 -14.80 2.72
C ASP A 251 -5.40 -13.95 1.50
N LEU A 252 -5.59 -12.62 1.58
CA LEU A 252 -5.16 -11.66 0.55
C LEU A 252 -4.27 -10.54 1.16
N LEU A 253 -3.13 -10.28 0.53
CA LEU A 253 -2.27 -9.11 0.77
C LEU A 253 -2.34 -8.13 -0.39
N GLY A 254 -2.73 -6.89 -0.11
CA GLY A 254 -2.76 -5.80 -1.08
C GLY A 254 -1.69 -4.74 -0.82
N PHE A 255 -1.08 -4.27 -1.91
CA PHE A 255 -0.17 -3.11 -1.93
C PHE A 255 -0.62 -2.09 -2.97
N HIS A 256 -0.11 -0.86 -2.92
CA HIS A 256 -0.46 0.16 -3.91
C HIS A 256 0.11 -0.06 -5.32
N THR A 257 1.29 -0.69 -5.46
CA THR A 257 1.96 -0.88 -6.75
C THR A 257 2.60 -2.27 -6.85
N TYR A 258 2.81 -2.74 -8.09
CA TYR A 258 3.44 -4.04 -8.35
C TYR A 258 4.92 -4.10 -7.89
N ASP A 259 5.59 -2.97 -7.76
CA ASP A 259 6.93 -2.93 -7.15
C ASP A 259 6.92 -3.34 -5.68
N TYR A 260 5.92 -2.91 -4.92
CA TYR A 260 5.79 -3.28 -3.51
C TYR A 260 5.41 -4.76 -3.37
N VAL A 261 4.55 -5.28 -4.26
CA VAL A 261 4.28 -6.74 -4.40
C VAL A 261 5.59 -7.49 -4.65
N ARG A 262 6.37 -7.09 -5.67
CA ARG A 262 7.67 -7.68 -6.03
C ARG A 262 8.68 -7.64 -4.88
N HIS A 263 8.72 -6.55 -4.13
CA HIS A 263 9.61 -6.39 -2.97
C HIS A 263 9.18 -7.24 -1.77
N PHE A 264 7.87 -7.37 -1.52
CA PHE A 264 7.32 -8.27 -0.50
C PHE A 264 7.63 -9.73 -0.83
N LEU A 265 7.28 -10.18 -2.05
CA LEU A 265 7.51 -11.55 -2.52
C LEU A 265 8.99 -11.95 -2.47
N SER A 266 9.88 -11.07 -2.96
CA SER A 266 11.34 -11.27 -2.87
C SER A 266 11.81 -11.39 -1.41
N SER A 267 11.15 -10.71 -0.46
CA SER A 267 11.48 -10.79 0.96
C SER A 267 10.92 -12.05 1.63
N THR A 268 9.72 -12.52 1.27
CA THR A 268 9.17 -13.79 1.80
C THR A 268 9.95 -14.99 1.32
N THR A 269 10.31 -15.05 0.03
CA THR A 269 11.11 -16.17 -0.50
C THR A 269 12.51 -16.18 0.13
N ARG A 270 13.21 -15.04 0.17
CA ARG A 270 14.58 -14.96 0.74
C ARG A 270 14.67 -15.16 2.26
N LEU A 271 13.64 -14.82 3.04
CA LEU A 271 13.67 -14.94 4.50
C LEU A 271 12.98 -16.20 5.02
N LEU A 272 11.87 -16.62 4.40
CA LEU A 272 11.02 -17.69 4.92
C LEU A 272 11.01 -18.94 4.04
N GLY A 273 11.66 -18.93 2.86
CA GLY A 273 11.59 -20.03 1.89
C GLY A 273 10.23 -20.14 1.20
N ALA A 274 9.35 -19.14 1.35
CA ALA A 274 8.03 -19.15 0.76
C ALA A 274 8.12 -18.76 -0.72
N GLU A 275 8.11 -19.77 -1.59
CA GLU A 275 8.02 -19.60 -3.05
C GLU A 275 6.62 -19.12 -3.47
N HIS A 276 6.51 -18.62 -4.71
CA HIS A 276 5.26 -18.10 -5.24
C HIS A 276 5.09 -18.40 -6.73
N SER A 277 3.85 -18.57 -7.18
CA SER A 277 3.49 -18.57 -8.61
C SER A 277 2.45 -17.47 -8.85
N MET A 278 2.78 -16.49 -9.71
CA MET A 278 1.90 -15.36 -10.05
C MET A 278 1.26 -14.65 -8.84
N GLY A 279 2.02 -14.49 -7.74
CA GLY A 279 1.54 -13.87 -6.50
C GLY A 279 0.76 -14.79 -5.55
N LEU A 280 0.54 -16.05 -5.90
CA LEU A 280 0.00 -17.08 -5.01
C LEU A 280 1.14 -17.78 -4.25
N LEU A 281 1.01 -17.94 -2.92
CA LEU A 281 1.94 -18.66 -2.04
C LEU A 281 1.20 -19.76 -1.29
N ASN A 282 1.79 -20.95 -1.20
CA ASN A 282 1.26 -22.06 -0.41
C ASN A 282 1.77 -21.96 1.03
N ILE A 283 0.89 -21.67 1.99
CA ILE A 283 1.24 -21.44 3.40
C ILE A 283 0.61 -22.55 4.26
N GLY A 284 1.20 -23.75 4.16
CA GLY A 284 0.56 -24.98 4.62
C GLY A 284 -0.58 -25.36 3.68
N GLU A 285 -1.72 -25.78 4.25
CA GLU A 285 -2.91 -26.25 3.50
C GLU A 285 -3.71 -25.14 2.78
N ARG A 286 -3.26 -23.88 2.82
CA ARG A 286 -3.99 -22.71 2.30
C ARG A 286 -3.14 -21.85 1.38
N VAL A 287 -3.79 -21.30 0.36
CA VAL A 287 -3.19 -20.36 -0.60
C VAL A 287 -3.40 -18.92 -0.14
N LEU A 288 -2.30 -18.18 -0.01
CA LEU A 288 -2.26 -16.73 0.17
C LEU A 288 -2.11 -16.07 -1.20
N LYS A 289 -2.94 -15.07 -1.54
CA LYS A 289 -2.71 -14.22 -2.71
C LYS A 289 -2.04 -12.90 -2.32
N VAL A 290 -1.16 -12.39 -3.18
CA VAL A 290 -0.51 -11.08 -3.07
C VAL A 290 -0.71 -10.31 -4.38
N ASP A 291 -1.27 -9.09 -4.32
CA ASP A 291 -1.63 -8.32 -5.52
C ASP A 291 -1.57 -6.79 -5.30
N ALA A 292 -1.69 -6.01 -6.38
CA ALA A 292 -1.59 -4.56 -6.39
C ALA A 292 -2.96 -3.89 -6.65
N PHE A 293 -3.41 -3.05 -5.71
CA PHE A 293 -4.62 -2.25 -5.81
C PHE A 293 -4.27 -0.77 -5.55
N PRO A 294 -4.08 0.05 -6.60
CA PRO A 294 -3.74 1.46 -6.43
C PRO A 294 -4.90 2.23 -5.82
N MET A 295 -4.69 2.88 -4.67
CA MET A 295 -5.80 3.49 -3.94
C MET A 295 -6.30 4.75 -4.64
N GLY A 296 -7.57 4.73 -5.04
CA GLY A 296 -8.28 5.89 -5.59
C GLY A 296 -8.71 6.90 -4.52
N ILE A 297 -9.44 7.92 -4.96
CA ILE A 297 -10.07 8.94 -4.09
C ILE A 297 -11.59 8.94 -4.26
N ASP A 298 -12.29 9.66 -3.37
CA ASP A 298 -13.68 10.10 -3.56
C ASP A 298 -13.72 11.19 -4.66
N TYR A 299 -13.57 10.77 -5.92
CA TYR A 299 -13.33 11.67 -7.07
C TYR A 299 -14.45 12.70 -7.24
N ASP A 300 -15.71 12.25 -7.26
CA ASP A 300 -16.86 13.11 -7.53
C ASP A 300 -17.11 14.14 -6.43
N ARG A 301 -16.62 13.90 -5.22
CA ARG A 301 -16.66 14.90 -4.15
C ARG A 301 -15.68 16.04 -4.40
N TYR A 302 -14.48 15.77 -4.92
CA TYR A 302 -13.53 16.83 -5.29
C TYR A 302 -13.99 17.55 -6.56
N ALA A 303 -14.41 16.81 -7.59
CA ALA A 303 -14.86 17.37 -8.87
C ALA A 303 -16.10 18.28 -8.76
N ARG A 304 -17.03 17.97 -7.84
CA ARG A 304 -18.23 18.80 -7.59
C ARG A 304 -18.03 19.87 -6.52
N ALA A 305 -16.96 19.83 -5.72
CA ALA A 305 -16.78 20.77 -4.61
C ALA A 305 -16.53 22.22 -5.05
N ALA A 306 -15.89 22.44 -6.21
CA ALA A 306 -15.65 23.78 -6.76
C ALA A 306 -16.94 24.61 -6.93
N GLU A 307 -18.09 23.95 -7.12
CA GLU A 307 -19.38 24.64 -7.28
C GLU A 307 -20.01 25.12 -5.96
N SER A 308 -19.53 24.64 -4.81
CA SER A 308 -20.06 24.99 -3.49
C SER A 308 -19.90 26.48 -3.16
N PRO A 309 -20.95 27.17 -2.65
CA PRO A 309 -20.84 28.56 -2.19
C PRO A 309 -19.73 28.79 -1.15
N ASP A 310 -19.43 27.79 -0.32
CA ASP A 310 -18.37 27.87 0.70
C ASP A 310 -16.96 27.82 0.09
N VAL A 311 -16.80 27.03 -0.98
CA VAL A 311 -15.56 26.96 -1.77
C VAL A 311 -15.36 28.21 -2.60
N LYS A 312 -16.42 28.69 -3.28
CA LYS A 312 -16.41 29.94 -4.06
C LYS A 312 -16.01 31.14 -3.20
N ARG A 313 -16.57 31.29 -1.98
CA ARG A 313 -16.17 32.33 -1.04
C ARG A 313 -14.67 32.30 -0.73
N HIS A 314 -14.11 31.11 -0.45
CA HIS A 314 -12.67 30.95 -0.20
C HIS A 314 -11.81 31.17 -1.45
N ILE A 315 -12.28 30.81 -2.65
CA ILE A 315 -11.61 31.16 -3.92
C ILE A 315 -11.51 32.69 -4.06
N ASP A 316 -12.61 33.41 -3.84
CA ASP A 316 -12.65 34.88 -3.96
C ASP A 316 -11.84 35.58 -2.87
N GLU A 317 -11.82 35.04 -1.64
CA GLU A 317 -10.95 35.51 -0.56
C GLU A 317 -9.46 35.41 -0.94
N ILE A 318 -9.03 34.25 -1.45
CA ILE A 318 -7.60 34.01 -1.73
C ILE A 318 -7.17 34.73 -3.01
N ARG A 319 -7.98 34.74 -4.07
CA ARG A 319 -7.71 35.51 -5.31
C ARG A 319 -7.47 36.99 -5.03
N ARG A 320 -8.26 37.61 -4.15
CA ARG A 320 -8.08 39.00 -3.72
C ARG A 320 -6.77 39.27 -2.97
N GLN A 321 -6.14 38.25 -2.40
CA GLN A 321 -4.82 38.37 -1.74
C GLN A 321 -3.66 38.09 -2.70
N VAL A 322 -3.84 37.14 -3.62
CA VAL A 322 -2.82 36.73 -4.59
C VAL A 322 -2.64 37.79 -5.68
N GLY A 323 -3.73 38.37 -6.18
CA GLY A 323 -3.75 39.20 -7.39
C GLY A 323 -3.57 38.35 -8.65
N ASP A 324 -3.04 38.94 -9.72
CA ASP A 324 -2.81 38.29 -11.02
C ASP A 324 -1.59 37.34 -11.04
N ARG A 325 -1.14 36.88 -9.87
CA ARG A 325 0.05 36.05 -9.70
C ARG A 325 -0.26 34.58 -9.88
N ARG A 326 0.64 33.86 -10.55
CA ARG A 326 0.57 32.40 -10.71
C ARG A 326 0.82 31.71 -9.37
N VAL A 327 -0.02 30.74 -9.02
CA VAL A 327 0.03 30.03 -7.73
C VAL A 327 0.62 28.64 -7.92
N ILE A 328 1.75 28.38 -7.25
CA ILE A 328 2.28 27.02 -7.05
C ILE A 328 1.75 26.51 -5.70
N ILE A 329 1.01 25.41 -5.67
CA ILE A 329 0.55 24.79 -4.42
C ILE A 329 1.43 23.59 -4.03
N SER A 330 1.70 23.51 -2.73
CA SER A 330 2.43 22.43 -2.08
C SER A 330 1.68 22.03 -0.79
N VAL A 331 0.89 20.95 -0.84
CA VAL A 331 0.12 20.44 0.32
C VAL A 331 0.73 19.13 0.80
N ASP A 332 1.13 19.08 2.06
CA ASP A 332 1.72 17.87 2.66
C ASP A 332 1.49 17.81 4.18
N ARG A 333 1.60 16.61 4.76
CA ARG A 333 1.93 16.50 6.19
C ARG A 333 3.39 16.88 6.38
N LEU A 334 3.73 17.56 7.47
CA LEU A 334 5.13 17.78 7.83
C LEU A 334 5.78 16.43 8.16
N ASP A 335 6.59 15.92 7.23
CA ASP A 335 7.13 14.55 7.22
C ASP A 335 8.31 14.52 6.25
N TYR A 336 9.46 13.96 6.64
CA TYR A 336 10.70 14.01 5.84
C TYR A 336 10.56 13.28 4.50
N THR A 337 9.65 12.30 4.43
CA THR A 337 9.31 11.56 3.20
C THR A 337 8.83 12.48 2.06
N LYS A 338 8.34 13.69 2.37
CA LYS A 338 7.70 14.60 1.41
C LYS A 338 8.65 15.54 0.67
N GLY A 339 9.95 15.53 0.97
CA GLY A 339 10.94 16.31 0.23
C GLY A 339 10.72 17.83 0.26
N ILE A 340 10.04 18.35 1.28
CA ILE A 340 9.59 19.77 1.34
C ILE A 340 10.80 20.74 1.36
N ILE A 341 11.91 20.32 1.96
CA ILE A 341 13.16 21.10 1.98
C ILE A 341 13.73 21.21 0.56
N GLN A 342 13.91 20.08 -0.14
CA GLN A 342 14.37 20.02 -1.53
C GLN A 342 13.45 20.82 -2.47
N ARG A 343 12.14 20.75 -2.24
CA ARG A 343 11.10 21.49 -2.97
C ARG A 343 11.24 23.01 -2.83
N LEU A 344 11.49 23.50 -1.61
CA LEU A 344 11.75 24.92 -1.36
C LEU A 344 13.10 25.36 -1.93
N GLU A 345 14.15 24.55 -1.79
CA GLU A 345 15.46 24.84 -2.39
C GLU A 345 15.43 24.87 -3.93
N ALA A 346 14.54 24.09 -4.56
CA ALA A 346 14.30 24.16 -6.00
C ALA A 346 13.53 25.43 -6.39
N PHE A 347 12.55 25.86 -5.59
CA PHE A 347 11.83 27.12 -5.84
C PHE A 347 12.71 28.36 -5.65
N ASP A 348 13.57 28.34 -4.64
CA ASP A 348 14.62 29.32 -4.38
C ASP A 348 15.60 29.45 -5.55
N LEU A 349 16.09 28.32 -6.07
CA LEU A 349 16.95 28.29 -7.26
C LEU A 349 16.19 28.78 -8.51
N PHE A 350 14.93 28.36 -8.70
CA PHE A 350 14.08 28.82 -9.81
C PHE A 350 13.92 30.36 -9.83
N LEU A 351 13.65 30.98 -8.67
CA LEU A 351 13.54 32.45 -8.55
C LEU A 351 14.89 33.17 -8.75
N SER A 352 16.00 32.50 -8.46
CA SER A 352 17.36 33.03 -8.66
C SER A 352 17.78 32.98 -10.14
N GLU A 353 17.54 31.84 -10.80
CA GLU A 353 17.86 31.63 -12.22
C GLU A 353 16.87 32.31 -13.17
N ASN A 354 15.62 32.55 -12.74
CA ASN A 354 14.59 33.17 -13.55
C ASN A 354 14.00 34.43 -12.86
N PRO A 355 14.76 35.53 -12.66
CA PRO A 355 14.29 36.71 -11.93
C PRO A 355 13.02 37.36 -12.52
N HIS A 356 12.72 37.13 -13.79
CA HIS A 356 11.52 37.63 -14.46
C HIS A 356 10.20 37.00 -13.96
N TYR A 357 10.26 35.94 -13.12
CA TYR A 357 9.12 35.37 -12.39
C TYR A 357 8.94 35.96 -10.97
N LYS A 358 9.90 36.75 -10.47
CA LYS A 358 9.71 37.49 -9.22
C LYS A 358 8.50 38.42 -9.34
N GLU A 359 7.79 38.59 -8.23
CA GLU A 359 6.50 39.30 -8.11
C GLU A 359 5.31 38.71 -8.90
N LYS A 360 5.54 37.81 -9.86
CA LYS A 360 4.51 37.16 -10.69
C LYS A 360 4.12 35.75 -10.23
N VAL A 361 4.91 35.11 -9.37
CA VAL A 361 4.67 33.75 -8.87
C VAL A 361 4.68 33.75 -7.34
N THR A 362 3.78 33.00 -6.71
CA THR A 362 3.80 32.75 -5.26
C THR A 362 3.56 31.27 -5.00
N MET A 363 4.38 30.68 -4.12
CA MET A 363 4.16 29.33 -3.61
C MET A 363 3.30 29.36 -2.33
N ILE A 364 2.21 28.61 -2.30
CA ILE A 364 1.43 28.34 -1.08
C ILE A 364 1.85 26.97 -0.53
N LEU A 365 2.56 26.99 0.61
CA LEU A 365 3.04 25.81 1.31
C LEU A 365 2.12 25.50 2.51
N LEU A 366 1.23 24.54 2.34
CA LEU A 366 0.34 24.03 3.39
C LEU A 366 0.97 22.79 4.06
N ALA A 367 1.52 22.98 5.25
CA ALA A 367 2.16 21.93 6.04
C ALA A 367 1.28 21.53 7.22
N VAL A 368 0.63 20.37 7.13
CA VAL A 368 -0.25 19.86 8.19
C VAL A 368 0.60 19.29 9.35
N PRO A 369 0.40 19.72 10.61
CA PRO A 369 1.11 19.20 11.77
C PRO A 369 0.99 17.67 11.92
N SER A 370 2.10 17.00 12.21
CA SER A 370 2.20 15.54 12.24
C SER A 370 3.30 15.08 13.21
N ARG A 371 3.04 14.03 14.00
CA ARG A 371 4.01 13.31 14.86
C ARG A 371 4.92 14.23 15.71
N THR A 372 4.33 15.25 16.34
CA THR A 372 5.08 16.34 17.00
C THR A 372 5.88 15.95 18.24
N GLY A 373 5.66 14.76 18.81
CA GLY A 373 6.51 14.20 19.88
C GLY A 373 7.88 13.71 19.39
N ILE A 374 8.03 13.43 18.09
CA ILE A 374 9.25 12.85 17.52
C ILE A 374 10.27 13.94 17.16
N ARG A 375 11.48 13.83 17.72
CA ARG A 375 12.60 14.79 17.56
C ARG A 375 12.82 15.24 16.12
N ASP A 376 12.82 14.31 15.18
CA ASP A 376 13.14 14.57 13.77
C ASP A 376 12.10 15.46 13.08
N TYR A 377 10.83 15.35 13.48
CA TYR A 377 9.75 16.19 12.98
C TYR A 377 9.86 17.61 13.54
N ALA A 378 10.29 17.77 14.79
CA ALA A 378 10.61 19.07 15.38
C ALA A 378 11.88 19.71 14.77
N GLN A 379 12.86 18.91 14.35
CA GLN A 379 14.05 19.40 13.63
C GLN A 379 13.70 19.82 12.19
N LEU A 380 12.98 18.97 11.45
CA LEU A 380 12.45 19.27 10.12
C LEU A 380 11.62 20.56 10.13
N ARG A 381 10.79 20.76 11.17
CA ARG A 381 10.02 22.00 11.34
C ARG A 381 10.93 23.23 11.41
N ARG A 382 11.96 23.22 12.27
CA ARG A 382 12.90 24.35 12.40
C ARG A 382 13.66 24.63 11.11
N GLN A 383 14.12 23.59 10.42
CA GLN A 383 14.78 23.72 9.11
C GLN A 383 13.84 24.33 8.07
N LEU A 384 12.57 23.89 8.04
CA LEU A 384 11.56 24.40 7.14
C LEU A 384 11.23 25.88 7.41
N GLU A 385 10.96 26.23 8.67
CA GLU A 385 10.62 27.60 9.07
C GLU A 385 11.79 28.58 8.84
N HIS A 386 13.03 28.13 9.06
CA HIS A 386 14.23 28.90 8.69
C HIS A 386 14.37 29.10 7.18
N LEU A 387 14.19 28.04 6.38
CA LEU A 387 14.32 28.09 4.92
C LEU A 387 13.25 29.00 4.29
N VAL A 388 11.99 28.90 4.74
CA VAL A 388 10.92 29.84 4.35
C VAL A 388 11.30 31.28 4.71
N GLY A 389 11.88 31.49 5.90
CA GLY A 389 12.37 32.80 6.35
C GLY A 389 13.45 33.37 5.42
N ARG A 390 14.46 32.57 5.05
CA ARG A 390 15.51 32.99 4.11
C ARG A 390 14.93 33.35 2.74
N ILE A 391 14.20 32.43 2.10
CA ILE A 391 13.65 32.62 0.74
C ILE A 391 12.79 33.89 0.67
N ASN A 392 11.97 34.15 1.70
CA ASN A 392 11.14 35.35 1.76
C ASN A 392 11.93 36.64 2.02
N GLY A 393 13.05 36.58 2.75
CA GLY A 393 13.94 37.73 2.97
C GLY A 393 14.90 38.01 1.81
N GLU A 394 15.22 36.99 1.00
CA GLU A 394 16.19 37.05 -0.10
C GLU A 394 15.54 37.43 -1.45
N HIS A 395 14.29 37.00 -1.68
CA HIS A 395 13.55 37.33 -2.91
C HIS A 395 12.34 38.26 -2.70
N GLY A 396 11.80 38.38 -1.48
CA GLY A 396 10.58 39.15 -1.24
C GLY A 396 10.77 40.67 -1.28
N VAL A 397 9.68 41.38 -1.59
CA VAL A 397 9.63 42.86 -1.61
C VAL A 397 8.34 43.36 -0.95
N ILE A 398 8.23 44.67 -0.72
CA ILE A 398 7.02 45.27 -0.16
C ILE A 398 5.83 44.98 -1.09
N GLY A 399 4.85 44.21 -0.61
CA GLY A 399 3.67 43.80 -1.38
C GLY A 399 3.78 42.44 -2.09
N TRP A 400 4.93 41.75 -2.04
CA TRP A 400 5.07 40.37 -2.54
C TRP A 400 5.92 39.49 -1.60
N VAL A 401 5.31 38.40 -1.14
CA VAL A 401 5.99 37.34 -0.39
C VAL A 401 6.05 36.08 -1.26
N PRO A 402 7.25 35.56 -1.59
CA PRO A 402 7.43 34.39 -2.45
C PRO A 402 6.77 33.11 -1.94
N VAL A 403 6.87 32.82 -0.63
CA VAL A 403 6.40 31.58 0.00
C VAL A 403 5.42 31.87 1.14
N TRP A 404 4.16 31.50 0.94
CA TRP A 404 3.09 31.61 1.93
C TRP A 404 2.98 30.30 2.72
N TYR A 405 3.63 30.26 3.89
CA TYR A 405 3.68 29.08 4.75
C TYR A 405 2.49 29.01 5.73
N LEU A 406 1.82 27.85 5.76
CA LEU A 406 0.64 27.58 6.58
C LEU A 406 0.84 26.30 7.40
N TYR A 407 1.36 26.42 8.63
CA TYR A 407 1.48 25.29 9.56
C TYR A 407 0.16 25.02 10.30
N ARG A 408 -0.84 24.44 9.62
CA ARG A 408 -2.15 24.10 10.19
C ARG A 408 -2.92 23.09 9.32
N ALA A 409 -3.90 22.41 9.92
CA ALA A 409 -4.98 21.80 9.14
C ALA A 409 -5.95 22.89 8.63
N VAL A 410 -6.64 22.64 7.52
CA VAL A 410 -7.66 23.53 6.94
C VAL A 410 -8.98 22.77 6.72
N SER A 411 -10.08 23.50 6.50
CA SER A 411 -11.35 22.89 6.10
C SER A 411 -11.24 22.28 4.70
N PHE A 412 -12.07 21.26 4.42
CA PHE A 412 -12.18 20.68 3.08
C PHE A 412 -12.49 21.74 2.02
N ALA A 413 -13.39 22.69 2.31
CA ALA A 413 -13.72 23.76 1.39
C ALA A 413 -12.53 24.68 1.06
N ARG A 414 -11.71 25.01 2.08
CA ARG A 414 -10.50 25.83 1.87
C ARG A 414 -9.38 25.06 1.16
N LEU A 415 -9.29 23.73 1.36
CA LEU A 415 -8.36 22.88 0.61
C LEU A 415 -8.74 22.81 -0.88
N VAL A 416 -10.02 22.58 -1.20
CA VAL A 416 -10.50 22.60 -2.59
C VAL A 416 -10.28 23.98 -3.21
N ALA A 417 -10.61 25.06 -2.51
CA ALA A 417 -10.35 26.42 -3.00
C ALA A 417 -8.88 26.65 -3.37
N LEU A 418 -7.95 26.16 -2.54
CA LEU A 418 -6.51 26.21 -2.81
C LEU A 418 -6.11 25.38 -4.05
N TYR A 419 -6.64 24.17 -4.22
CA TYR A 419 -6.42 23.38 -5.46
C TYR A 419 -7.00 24.08 -6.70
N THR A 420 -8.22 24.63 -6.61
CA THR A 420 -8.90 25.26 -7.76
C THR A 420 -8.20 26.52 -8.24
N ILE A 421 -7.65 27.37 -7.34
CA ILE A 421 -6.86 28.55 -7.75
C ILE A 421 -5.46 28.22 -8.27
N ALA A 422 -4.89 27.07 -7.92
CA ALA A 422 -3.49 26.77 -8.22
C ALA A 422 -3.26 26.50 -9.73
N ASP A 423 -2.24 27.15 -10.29
CA ASP A 423 -1.75 26.91 -11.64
C ASP A 423 -0.84 25.69 -11.71
N VAL A 424 -0.06 25.43 -10.64
CA VAL A 424 0.86 24.30 -10.58
C VAL A 424 0.74 23.60 -9.22
N ALA A 425 0.59 22.29 -9.18
CA ALA A 425 0.79 21.48 -7.99
C ALA A 425 2.19 20.85 -8.02
N LEU A 426 3.01 21.17 -7.02
CA LEU A 426 4.39 20.71 -6.93
C LEU A 426 4.50 19.63 -5.84
N ILE A 427 4.37 18.37 -6.25
CA ILE A 427 4.23 17.21 -5.36
C ILE A 427 5.47 16.32 -5.50
N THR A 428 6.54 16.66 -4.76
CA THR A 428 7.87 16.07 -4.93
C THR A 428 8.35 15.23 -3.71
N PRO A 429 7.62 14.18 -3.27
CA PRO A 429 8.10 13.32 -2.19
C PRO A 429 9.33 12.51 -2.60
N LEU A 430 10.23 12.27 -1.64
CA LEU A 430 11.40 11.41 -1.81
C LEU A 430 11.00 9.92 -1.82
N ARG A 431 9.90 9.57 -1.12
CA ARG A 431 9.23 8.26 -1.21
C ARG A 431 7.78 8.40 -0.71
N ASP A 432 6.81 7.88 -1.45
CA ASP A 432 5.40 7.92 -1.06
C ASP A 432 4.64 6.69 -1.57
N GLY A 433 3.85 6.05 -0.70
CA GLY A 433 3.12 4.81 -1.06
C GLY A 433 2.11 5.01 -2.19
N MET A 434 1.53 6.21 -2.28
CA MET A 434 0.59 6.58 -3.34
C MET A 434 0.63 8.07 -3.62
N ASN A 435 0.51 8.91 -2.58
CA ASN A 435 0.18 10.34 -2.68
C ASN A 435 -1.23 10.61 -3.25
N LEU A 436 -2.21 10.75 -2.36
CA LEU A 436 -3.58 11.11 -2.76
C LEU A 436 -3.72 12.60 -3.12
N VAL A 437 -2.87 13.50 -2.60
CA VAL A 437 -2.92 14.95 -2.87
C VAL A 437 -2.81 15.24 -4.37
N ALA A 438 -1.95 14.52 -5.09
CA ALA A 438 -1.86 14.59 -6.55
C ALA A 438 -3.20 14.28 -7.25
N LYS A 439 -3.92 13.25 -6.79
CA LYS A 439 -5.23 12.84 -7.30
C LYS A 439 -6.32 13.86 -6.92
N GLU A 440 -6.28 14.39 -5.70
CA GLU A 440 -7.23 15.40 -5.19
C GLU A 440 -7.13 16.74 -5.93
N PHE A 441 -5.90 17.20 -6.20
CA PHE A 441 -5.65 18.39 -7.03
C PHE A 441 -6.28 18.22 -8.41
N LEU A 442 -5.94 17.13 -9.12
CA LEU A 442 -6.45 16.86 -10.47
C LEU A 442 -7.98 16.78 -10.51
N ALA A 443 -8.60 16.16 -9.51
CA ALA A 443 -10.06 16.10 -9.42
C ALA A 443 -10.71 17.48 -9.15
N ALA A 444 -10.04 18.38 -8.42
CA ALA A 444 -10.55 19.72 -8.11
C ALA A 444 -10.42 20.76 -9.25
N LYS A 445 -9.73 20.44 -10.35
CA LYS A 445 -9.62 21.30 -11.55
C LYS A 445 -10.78 21.03 -12.52
N SER A 446 -11.97 21.54 -12.18
CA SER A 446 -13.19 21.39 -12.99
C SER A 446 -13.05 21.93 -14.42
N ASP A 447 -12.33 23.05 -14.59
CA ASP A 447 -11.97 23.65 -15.88
C ASP A 447 -10.95 22.82 -16.69
N GLY A 448 -10.27 21.86 -16.05
CA GLY A 448 -9.21 21.03 -16.63
C GLY A 448 -7.85 21.73 -16.73
N ARG A 449 -7.70 22.98 -16.27
CA ARG A 449 -6.43 23.72 -16.35
C ARG A 449 -5.50 23.36 -15.18
N GLY A 450 -4.31 23.96 -15.18
CA GLY A 450 -3.25 23.74 -14.19
C GLY A 450 -2.36 22.55 -14.54
N VAL A 451 -1.21 22.44 -13.88
CA VAL A 451 -0.19 21.41 -14.15
C VAL A 451 0.18 20.67 -12.87
N LEU A 452 0.28 19.35 -12.94
CA LEU A 452 0.86 18.53 -11.88
C LEU A 452 2.33 18.24 -12.18
N ILE A 453 3.21 18.60 -11.26
CA ILE A 453 4.60 18.13 -11.19
C ILE A 453 4.65 17.06 -10.08
N LEU A 454 5.09 15.85 -10.40
CA LEU A 454 4.98 14.68 -9.52
C LEU A 454 6.31 13.92 -9.44
N SER A 455 6.71 13.51 -8.23
CA SER A 455 7.87 12.62 -8.05
C SER A 455 7.63 11.23 -8.63
N GLU A 456 8.59 10.70 -9.39
CA GLU A 456 8.66 9.27 -9.76
C GLU A 456 8.63 8.32 -8.54
N MET A 457 9.00 8.82 -7.35
CA MET A 457 9.00 8.04 -6.11
C MET A 457 7.65 8.02 -5.37
N ALA A 458 6.59 8.56 -5.97
CA ALA A 458 5.21 8.45 -5.49
C ALA A 458 4.42 7.38 -6.26
N GLY A 459 3.71 6.49 -5.57
CA GLY A 459 2.93 5.42 -6.23
C GLY A 459 1.93 5.90 -7.30
N ALA A 460 1.37 7.11 -7.17
CA ALA A 460 0.48 7.69 -8.18
C ALA A 460 1.18 8.01 -9.51
N ALA A 461 2.52 8.08 -9.58
CA ALA A 461 3.24 8.24 -10.84
C ALA A 461 2.99 7.06 -11.79
N SER A 462 2.72 5.86 -11.26
CA SER A 462 2.28 4.69 -12.05
C SER A 462 0.89 4.85 -12.69
N GLU A 463 0.10 5.83 -12.24
CA GLU A 463 -1.24 6.14 -12.79
C GLU A 463 -1.33 7.50 -13.48
N LEU A 464 -0.38 8.41 -13.27
CA LEU A 464 -0.46 9.82 -13.66
C LEU A 464 0.66 10.20 -14.64
N GLY A 465 0.94 9.34 -15.62
CA GLY A 465 2.03 9.52 -16.59
C GLY A 465 1.91 10.76 -17.50
N GLU A 466 0.75 11.41 -17.56
CA GLU A 466 0.57 12.69 -18.27
C GLU A 466 1.02 13.91 -17.44
N ALA A 467 1.37 13.74 -16.17
CA ALA A 467 1.99 14.77 -15.34
C ALA A 467 3.45 15.06 -15.78
N ILE A 468 4.04 16.15 -15.26
CA ILE A 468 5.49 16.33 -15.38
C ILE A 468 6.14 15.49 -14.28
N ILE A 469 6.57 14.29 -14.64
CA ILE A 469 7.30 13.39 -13.73
C ILE A 469 8.73 13.93 -13.52
N VAL A 470 9.20 13.94 -12.26
CA VAL A 470 10.55 14.40 -11.89
C VAL A 470 11.20 13.48 -10.85
N ASN A 471 12.53 13.35 -10.89
CA ASN A 471 13.32 12.81 -9.79
C ASN A 471 13.44 13.87 -8.66
N ALA A 472 12.86 13.59 -7.49
CA ALA A 472 12.84 14.52 -6.36
C ALA A 472 14.23 14.85 -5.75
N ASN A 473 15.30 14.16 -6.17
CA ASN A 473 16.68 14.46 -5.78
C ASN A 473 17.37 15.42 -6.78
N ASN A 474 16.85 15.55 -8.00
CA ASN A 474 17.43 16.39 -9.04
C ASN A 474 16.84 17.82 -9.02
N LYS A 475 17.51 18.72 -8.29
CA LYS A 475 17.05 20.10 -8.10
C LYS A 475 16.87 20.86 -9.42
N ALA A 476 17.78 20.68 -10.39
CA ALA A 476 17.72 21.37 -11.68
C ALA A 476 16.53 20.90 -12.55
N GLU A 477 16.20 19.61 -12.47
CA GLU A 477 15.03 19.03 -13.13
C GLU A 477 13.72 19.54 -12.52
N ILE A 478 13.65 19.74 -11.20
CA ILE A 478 12.51 20.40 -10.55
C ILE A 478 12.40 21.87 -11.00
N VAL A 479 13.50 22.61 -11.12
CA VAL A 479 13.50 23.99 -11.66
C VAL A 479 12.97 24.03 -13.09
N ALA A 480 13.46 23.14 -13.97
CA ALA A 480 13.01 23.02 -15.35
C ALA A 480 11.52 22.61 -15.45
N ALA A 481 11.05 21.74 -14.56
CA ALA A 481 9.65 21.35 -14.46
C ALA A 481 8.75 22.51 -14.00
N ILE A 482 9.16 23.30 -13.00
CA ILE A 482 8.44 24.51 -12.57
C ILE A 482 8.29 25.50 -13.73
N LYS A 483 9.38 25.74 -14.48
CA LYS A 483 9.35 26.61 -15.65
C LYS A 483 8.38 26.09 -16.72
N THR A 484 8.56 24.83 -17.13
CA THR A 484 7.68 24.16 -18.11
C THR A 484 6.20 24.22 -17.69
N ALA A 485 5.90 24.01 -16.40
CA ALA A 485 4.54 24.05 -15.88
C ALA A 485 3.90 25.45 -15.91
N LEU A 486 4.68 26.51 -15.66
CA LEU A 486 4.21 27.89 -15.73
C LEU A 486 4.01 28.38 -17.17
N GLU A 487 4.80 27.86 -18.12
CA GLU A 487 4.81 28.22 -19.54
C GLU A 487 3.86 27.35 -20.41
N MET A 488 3.39 26.20 -19.88
CA MET A 488 2.54 25.25 -20.60
C MET A 488 1.24 25.88 -21.16
N PRO A 489 0.95 25.75 -22.47
CA PRO A 489 -0.28 26.26 -23.08
C PRO A 489 -1.56 25.68 -22.47
N PRO A 490 -2.66 26.45 -22.31
CA PRO A 490 -3.89 25.97 -21.66
C PRO A 490 -4.49 24.71 -22.26
N ASP A 491 -4.40 24.53 -23.58
CA ASP A 491 -4.97 23.37 -24.26
C ASP A 491 -4.17 22.07 -24.01
N GLU A 492 -2.86 22.19 -23.79
CA GLU A 492 -2.02 21.08 -23.35
C GLU A 492 -2.35 20.69 -21.90
N GLN A 493 -2.51 21.68 -21.00
CA GLN A 493 -2.94 21.46 -19.61
C GLN A 493 -4.27 20.68 -19.57
N ILE A 494 -5.26 21.14 -20.34
CA ILE A 494 -6.59 20.52 -20.45
C ILE A 494 -6.47 19.10 -21.01
N THR A 495 -5.65 18.89 -22.04
CA THR A 495 -5.45 17.55 -22.65
C THR A 495 -4.86 16.56 -21.63
N ARG A 496 -3.76 16.93 -20.96
CA ARG A 496 -3.11 16.09 -19.92
C ARG A 496 -4.07 15.79 -18.77
N ASN A 497 -4.73 16.81 -18.24
CA ASN A 497 -5.59 16.65 -17.07
C ASN A 497 -6.86 15.86 -17.37
N ARG A 498 -7.51 16.04 -18.53
CA ARG A 498 -8.73 15.28 -18.88
C ARG A 498 -8.45 13.77 -19.02
N LEU A 499 -7.27 13.38 -19.48
CA LEU A 499 -6.84 11.97 -19.51
C LEU A 499 -6.68 11.40 -18.10
N MET A 500 -5.93 12.09 -17.23
CA MET A 500 -5.77 11.68 -15.82
C MET A 500 -7.11 11.67 -15.06
N GLN A 501 -7.93 12.70 -15.21
CA GLN A 501 -9.28 12.79 -14.62
C GLN A 501 -10.17 11.61 -15.03
N LYS A 502 -10.18 11.23 -16.31
CA LYS A 502 -10.93 10.06 -16.81
C LYS A 502 -10.46 8.75 -16.16
N ARG A 503 -9.15 8.61 -15.90
CA ARG A 503 -8.57 7.45 -15.18
C ARG A 503 -8.98 7.45 -13.70
N LEU A 504 -8.87 8.59 -13.01
CA LEU A 504 -9.21 8.76 -11.60
C LEU A 504 -10.71 8.62 -11.31
N ALA A 505 -11.57 9.04 -12.23
CA ALA A 505 -13.02 8.84 -12.13
C ALA A 505 -13.39 7.35 -12.28
N ARG A 506 -12.71 6.62 -13.19
CA ARG A 506 -12.92 5.18 -13.41
C ARG A 506 -12.40 4.31 -12.26
N TYR A 507 -11.25 4.66 -11.69
CA TYR A 507 -10.63 3.95 -10.56
C TYR A 507 -10.67 4.79 -9.28
N ASN A 508 -11.89 5.08 -8.83
CA ASN A 508 -12.14 5.79 -7.57
C ASN A 508 -11.92 4.86 -6.35
N ILE A 509 -12.06 5.38 -5.12
CA ILE A 509 -11.85 4.57 -3.92
C ILE A 509 -12.89 3.43 -3.75
N GLU A 510 -14.10 3.60 -4.26
CA GLU A 510 -15.14 2.56 -4.18
C GLU A 510 -14.80 1.38 -5.10
N ARG A 511 -14.22 1.65 -6.27
CA ARG A 511 -13.67 0.62 -7.17
C ARG A 511 -12.51 -0.13 -6.52
N TRP A 512 -11.55 0.60 -5.91
CA TRP A 512 -10.45 0.00 -5.15
C TRP A 512 -10.93 -0.96 -4.04
N ALA A 513 -11.94 -0.55 -3.27
CA ALA A 513 -12.51 -1.38 -2.21
C ALA A 513 -13.29 -2.59 -2.75
N SER A 514 -14.07 -2.41 -3.82
CA SER A 514 -14.79 -3.49 -4.49
C SER A 514 -13.85 -4.53 -5.10
N ASP A 515 -12.77 -4.11 -5.78
CA ASP A 515 -11.81 -5.01 -6.40
C ASP A 515 -11.01 -5.80 -5.36
N PHE A 516 -10.64 -5.15 -4.24
CA PHE A 516 -9.96 -5.84 -3.14
C PHE A 516 -10.84 -6.91 -2.48
N LEU A 517 -12.11 -6.58 -2.17
CA LEU A 517 -13.00 -7.55 -1.52
C LEU A 517 -13.48 -8.67 -2.46
N GLN A 518 -13.67 -8.39 -3.75
CA GLN A 518 -13.92 -9.44 -4.74
C GLN A 518 -12.71 -10.39 -4.80
N CYS A 519 -11.49 -9.85 -4.94
CA CYS A 519 -10.28 -10.64 -4.97
C CYS A 519 -10.06 -11.47 -3.68
N LEU A 520 -10.50 -10.98 -2.52
CA LEU A 520 -10.49 -11.73 -1.25
C LEU A 520 -11.48 -12.90 -1.28
N ALA A 521 -12.70 -12.68 -1.79
CA ALA A 521 -13.70 -13.73 -1.96
C ALA A 521 -13.23 -14.80 -2.97
N ASP A 522 -12.73 -14.38 -4.14
CA ASP A 522 -12.19 -15.26 -5.18
C ASP A 522 -11.05 -16.14 -4.63
N THR A 523 -10.17 -15.55 -3.80
CA THR A 523 -9.06 -16.29 -3.14
C THR A 523 -9.59 -17.31 -2.13
N LYS A 524 -10.70 -17.01 -1.43
CA LYS A 524 -11.32 -17.96 -0.50
C LYS A 524 -12.06 -19.09 -1.22
N ASP A 525 -12.68 -18.83 -2.36
CA ASP A 525 -13.27 -19.87 -3.20
C ASP A 525 -12.19 -20.75 -3.87
N LEU A 526 -11.04 -20.19 -4.24
CA LEU A 526 -9.87 -20.98 -4.63
C LEU A 526 -9.38 -21.88 -3.47
N GLN A 527 -9.28 -21.37 -2.24
CA GLN A 527 -8.98 -22.20 -1.07
C GLN A 527 -9.99 -23.34 -0.89
N ARG A 528 -11.30 -23.07 -1.02
CA ARG A 528 -12.37 -24.08 -0.94
C ARG A 528 -12.32 -25.14 -2.05
N GLN A 529 -11.81 -24.78 -3.23
CA GLN A 529 -11.62 -25.70 -4.36
C GLN A 529 -10.39 -26.60 -4.18
N LEU A 530 -9.32 -26.07 -3.59
CA LEU A 530 -8.07 -26.79 -3.31
C LEU A 530 -8.10 -27.60 -2.00
N ALA A 531 -8.97 -27.24 -1.06
CA ALA A 531 -9.18 -27.98 0.18
C ALA A 531 -9.57 -29.44 -0.10
N VAL A 532 -8.86 -30.38 0.53
CA VAL A 532 -9.05 -31.81 0.31
C VAL A 532 -10.50 -32.21 0.62
N ARG A 533 -11.21 -32.72 -0.40
CA ARG A 533 -12.59 -33.19 -0.26
C ARG A 533 -12.62 -34.49 0.55
N ASN A 534 -12.67 -34.36 1.87
CA ASN A 534 -12.94 -35.46 2.79
C ASN A 534 -14.15 -36.28 2.33
N LEU A 535 -13.96 -37.59 2.14
CA LEU A 535 -15.03 -38.50 1.72
C LEU A 535 -16.20 -38.43 2.72
N THR A 536 -17.37 -37.97 2.25
CA THR A 536 -18.56 -37.88 3.10
C THR A 536 -18.94 -39.26 3.63
N PRO A 537 -19.62 -39.38 4.79
CA PRO A 537 -20.08 -40.67 5.31
C PRO A 537 -21.04 -41.41 4.37
N GLN A 538 -21.59 -40.76 3.35
CA GLN A 538 -22.34 -41.40 2.27
C GLN A 538 -21.40 -41.89 1.16
N ALA A 539 -20.52 -41.03 0.63
CA ALA A 539 -19.56 -41.41 -0.40
C ALA A 539 -18.62 -42.54 0.07
N ARG A 540 -18.18 -42.52 1.34
CA ARG A 540 -17.37 -43.60 1.93
C ARG A 540 -18.12 -44.93 2.00
N ARG A 541 -19.43 -44.92 2.31
CA ARG A 541 -20.25 -46.15 2.32
C ARG A 541 -20.44 -46.67 0.89
N GLN A 542 -20.85 -45.80 -0.03
CA GLN A 542 -20.99 -46.13 -1.44
C GLN A 542 -19.70 -46.75 -2.02
N LEU A 543 -18.55 -46.10 -1.81
CA LEU A 543 -17.24 -46.59 -2.28
C LEU A 543 -16.87 -47.95 -1.67
N VAL A 544 -17.16 -48.18 -0.38
CA VAL A 544 -16.94 -49.48 0.28
C VAL A 544 -17.87 -50.58 -0.29
N ASP A 545 -19.13 -50.25 -0.56
CA ASP A 545 -20.10 -51.22 -1.06
C ASP A 545 -19.90 -51.51 -2.56
N GLU A 546 -19.51 -50.51 -3.36
CA GLU A 546 -19.02 -50.68 -4.74
C GLU A 546 -17.75 -51.54 -4.76
N TYR A 547 -16.76 -51.25 -3.89
CA TYR A 547 -15.53 -52.03 -3.79
C TYR A 547 -15.78 -53.49 -3.38
N ARG A 548 -16.74 -53.76 -2.48
CA ARG A 548 -17.15 -55.12 -2.11
C ARG A 548 -17.76 -55.86 -3.31
N ASN A 549 -18.72 -55.23 -3.97
CA ASN A 549 -19.50 -55.84 -5.07
C ASN A 549 -18.72 -55.94 -6.39
N ALA A 550 -17.61 -55.21 -6.56
CA ALA A 550 -16.76 -55.28 -7.73
C ALA A 550 -16.09 -56.66 -7.88
N SER A 551 -16.27 -57.29 -9.04
CA SER A 551 -15.63 -58.57 -9.40
C SER A 551 -14.14 -58.45 -9.72
N THR A 552 -13.71 -57.28 -10.21
CA THR A 552 -12.32 -56.89 -10.44
C THR A 552 -12.07 -55.54 -9.77
N ARG A 553 -10.90 -55.39 -9.13
CA ARG A 553 -10.56 -54.24 -8.30
C ARG A 553 -9.22 -53.68 -8.72
N LEU A 554 -9.12 -52.36 -8.84
CA LEU A 554 -7.87 -51.64 -9.07
C LEU A 554 -7.65 -50.69 -7.90
N LEU A 555 -6.52 -50.83 -7.22
CA LEU A 555 -6.05 -49.88 -6.22
C LEU A 555 -4.92 -49.08 -6.86
N LEU A 556 -5.11 -47.75 -6.93
CA LEU A 556 -4.06 -46.81 -7.27
C LEU A 556 -3.67 -46.10 -5.98
N LEU A 557 -2.46 -46.37 -5.51
CA LEU A 557 -1.91 -45.84 -4.27
C LEU A 557 -0.74 -44.92 -4.64
N ASP A 558 -0.72 -43.72 -4.07
CA ASP A 558 0.49 -42.90 -4.08
C ASP A 558 1.53 -43.54 -3.15
N TYR A 559 2.81 -43.26 -3.39
CA TYR A 559 3.89 -43.84 -2.61
C TYR A 559 4.27 -42.92 -1.45
N ASP A 560 4.74 -41.71 -1.76
CA ASP A 560 5.13 -40.72 -0.77
C ASP A 560 3.89 -40.13 -0.06
N GLY A 561 3.93 -40.04 1.26
CA GLY A 561 2.84 -39.53 2.10
C GLY A 561 1.63 -40.46 2.23
N THR A 562 1.53 -41.53 1.44
CA THR A 562 0.39 -42.48 1.46
C THR A 562 0.82 -43.89 1.89
N LEU A 563 1.86 -44.46 1.26
CA LEU A 563 2.45 -45.75 1.67
C LEU A 563 3.66 -45.53 2.58
N VAL A 564 4.49 -44.52 2.33
CA VAL A 564 5.69 -44.20 3.12
C VAL A 564 5.62 -42.76 3.63
N GLY A 565 5.95 -42.54 4.90
CA GLY A 565 5.97 -41.19 5.49
C GLY A 565 7.04 -40.30 4.85
N PHE A 566 6.77 -39.00 4.72
CA PHE A 566 7.70 -38.04 4.11
C PHE A 566 9.06 -38.02 4.82
N VAL A 567 10.13 -38.31 4.07
CA VAL A 567 11.52 -38.31 4.52
C VAL A 567 12.32 -37.20 3.83
N ALA A 568 13.41 -36.75 4.48
CA ALA A 568 14.22 -35.63 4.00
C ALA A 568 15.05 -35.91 2.73
N ARG A 569 15.04 -37.15 2.23
CA ARG A 569 15.72 -37.59 1.00
C ARG A 569 14.94 -38.74 0.32
N PRO A 570 14.74 -38.72 -1.01
CA PRO A 570 14.06 -39.82 -1.71
C PRO A 570 14.73 -41.19 -1.52
N GLU A 571 16.07 -41.24 -1.43
CA GLU A 571 16.80 -42.49 -1.20
C GLU A 571 16.53 -43.16 0.16
N TRP A 572 15.77 -42.52 1.06
CA TRP A 572 15.37 -43.06 2.36
C TRP A 572 13.89 -43.45 2.43
N ALA A 573 13.12 -43.26 1.34
CA ALA A 573 11.71 -43.62 1.26
C ALA A 573 11.55 -45.12 0.96
N GLY A 574 12.05 -45.98 1.85
CA GLY A 574 11.81 -47.43 1.79
C GLY A 574 10.46 -47.79 2.44
N PRO A 575 9.74 -48.81 1.93
CA PRO A 575 8.54 -49.30 2.62
C PRO A 575 8.98 -50.02 3.89
N ASP A 576 8.32 -49.74 5.01
CA ASP A 576 8.58 -50.48 6.23
C ASP A 576 7.92 -51.88 6.19
N ARG A 577 8.21 -52.69 7.21
CA ARG A 577 7.68 -54.06 7.31
C ARG A 577 6.15 -54.11 7.36
N GLN A 578 5.51 -53.14 8.01
CA GLN A 578 4.05 -53.09 8.13
C GLN A 578 3.39 -52.68 6.80
N VAL A 579 4.05 -51.84 6.01
CA VAL A 579 3.63 -51.49 4.64
C VAL A 579 3.74 -52.70 3.71
N LEU A 580 4.82 -53.49 3.82
CA LEU A 580 5.00 -54.72 3.06
C LEU A 580 3.95 -55.78 3.45
N GLU A 581 3.76 -56.03 4.74
CA GLU A 581 2.73 -56.95 5.27
C GLU A 581 1.27 -56.49 5.02
N LEU A 582 1.06 -55.29 4.45
CA LEU A 582 -0.25 -54.77 4.03
C LEU A 582 -0.50 -54.91 2.51
N LEU A 583 0.55 -55.20 1.73
CA LEU A 583 0.52 -55.30 0.27
C LEU A 583 0.63 -56.74 -0.26
N GLU A 584 0.92 -57.71 0.62
CA GLU A 584 0.87 -59.16 0.36
C GLU A 584 -0.53 -59.78 0.60
#